data_AF-A0A8T1XDP4-F1
#
_entry.id   AF-A0A8T1XDP4-F1
#
_cell.length_a   1.000
_cell.length_b   1.000
_cell.length_c   1.000
_cell.angle_alpha   90.00
_cell.angle_beta   90.00
_cell.angle_gamma   90.00
#
_symmetry.space_group_name_H-M   'P 1'
#
loop_
_entity.id
_entity.type
_entity.pdbx_description
1 polymer ?
#
loop_
_entity_poly.entity_id
_entity_poly.type
_entity_poly.pdbx_seq_one_letter_code
_entity_poly.pdbx_strand_id
1 'polypeptide(L)'
;MDELRILLRDAEDAQGRTLGAIADDPAQVSRLKDPVLLLLDVLSESEAVEARHETLQVLTRLFAVCSAHFHDVQAFQEAATAQGGETRDQHSARRGNAVLKALLASLNALSRRDPVDDEAVHTLVEMTRDLCLQSMNAADVVALFDFLRLGRPPARRLVLQMQKSLMEMDTLPRAIFTMRGPSAGLTVPADQPLFTKRGYSCSFGVCLDSKKTAMALFSFRGQNGQGVSAMLDGEMLVIKMSAAQGAIQQVEVPFAEHRARMEKEWVHLCIVHAKKMVFKDKLTVYVDGKAVFNGNMGYPDPVYMKSRNCIGLRIGKMI
;
A
#
# COMPACT_ATOMS: atom_id res chain seq x y z
N MET A 1 23.21 11.36 -30.78
CA MET A 1 23.85 10.82 -29.56
C MET A 1 24.07 11.90 -28.51
N ASP A 2 24.62 13.07 -28.84
CA ASP A 2 24.83 14.14 -27.84
C ASP A 2 23.51 14.70 -27.27
N GLU A 3 22.48 14.89 -28.11
CA GLU A 3 21.14 15.31 -27.66
C GLU A 3 20.50 14.29 -26.70
N LEU A 4 20.67 13.00 -26.97
CA LEU A 4 20.20 11.94 -26.07
C LEU A 4 20.89 12.05 -24.72
N ARG A 5 22.22 12.20 -24.69
CA ARG A 5 22.97 12.30 -23.43
C ARG A 5 22.58 13.52 -22.61
N ILE A 6 22.25 14.64 -23.27
CA ILE A 6 21.69 15.82 -22.60
C ILE A 6 20.35 15.47 -21.97
N LEU A 7 19.43 14.85 -22.73
CA LEU A 7 18.12 14.43 -22.23
C LEU A 7 18.21 13.46 -21.05
N LEU A 8 19.12 12.48 -21.12
CA LEU A 8 19.35 11.51 -20.05
C LEU A 8 19.83 12.19 -18.76
N ARG A 9 20.75 13.14 -18.88
CA ARG A 9 21.23 13.94 -17.75
C ARG A 9 20.14 14.84 -17.18
N ASP A 10 19.35 15.48 -18.04
CA ASP A 10 18.24 16.33 -17.63
C ASP A 10 17.18 15.52 -16.86
N ALA A 11 16.94 14.26 -17.24
CA ALA A 11 16.05 13.35 -16.53
C ALA A 11 16.57 12.99 -15.13
N GLU A 12 17.86 12.71 -14.99
CA GLU A 12 18.52 12.49 -13.70
C GLU A 12 18.46 13.74 -12.81
N ASP A 13 18.79 14.91 -13.36
CA ASP A 13 18.76 16.19 -12.64
C ASP A 13 17.32 16.59 -12.24
N ALA A 14 16.33 16.31 -13.08
CA ALA A 14 14.92 16.49 -12.76
C ALA A 14 14.49 15.58 -11.60
N GLN A 15 14.87 14.30 -11.62
CA GLN A 15 14.54 13.38 -10.54
C GLN A 15 15.21 13.80 -9.22
N GLY A 16 16.50 14.18 -9.26
CA GLY A 16 17.22 14.66 -8.08
C GLY A 16 16.58 15.89 -7.44
N ARG A 17 16.11 16.85 -8.27
CA ARG A 17 15.34 18.01 -7.79
C ARG A 17 14.01 17.62 -7.15
N THR A 18 13.25 16.72 -7.78
CA THR A 18 12.00 16.22 -7.21
C THR A 18 12.22 15.52 -5.87
N LEU A 19 13.27 14.70 -5.74
CA LEU A 19 13.62 14.05 -4.48
C LEU A 19 13.91 15.06 -3.36
N GLY A 20 14.68 16.11 -3.68
CA GLY A 20 14.92 17.20 -2.72
C GLY A 20 13.63 17.87 -2.28
N ALA A 21 12.73 18.15 -3.22
CA ALA A 21 11.45 18.82 -2.96
C ALA A 21 10.45 17.97 -2.16
N ILE A 22 10.54 16.63 -2.20
CA ILE A 22 9.64 15.74 -1.45
C ILE A 22 9.78 15.91 0.07
N ALA A 23 10.97 16.26 0.55
CA ALA A 23 11.19 16.53 1.97
C ALA A 23 10.34 17.72 2.47
N ASP A 24 10.11 18.70 1.61
CA ASP A 24 9.34 19.92 1.92
C ASP A 24 7.86 19.79 1.56
N ASP A 25 7.54 19.09 0.47
CA ASP A 25 6.17 18.86 -0.01
C ASP A 25 5.98 17.41 -0.48
N PRO A 26 5.35 16.55 0.34
CA PRO A 26 5.05 15.17 -0.04
C PRO A 26 4.19 15.01 -1.30
N ALA A 27 3.43 16.04 -1.72
CA ALA A 27 2.65 15.97 -2.96
C ALA A 27 3.54 15.89 -4.22
N GLN A 28 4.81 16.28 -4.11
CA GLN A 28 5.80 16.20 -5.19
C GLN A 28 6.13 14.76 -5.60
N VAL A 29 5.82 13.76 -4.77
CA VAL A 29 6.01 12.33 -5.09
C VAL A 29 5.37 11.97 -6.45
N SER A 30 4.23 12.58 -6.78
CA SER A 30 3.54 12.38 -8.06
C SER A 30 4.37 12.72 -9.30
N ARG A 31 5.39 13.58 -9.18
CA ARG A 31 6.30 13.98 -10.26
C ARG A 31 7.47 13.03 -10.48
N LEU A 32 7.71 12.09 -9.55
CA LEU A 32 8.80 11.10 -9.71
C LEU A 32 8.58 10.21 -10.94
N LYS A 33 7.33 9.98 -11.34
CA LYS A 33 7.01 9.18 -12.51
C LYS A 33 7.36 9.87 -13.84
N ASP A 34 7.43 11.19 -13.89
CA ASP A 34 7.54 11.92 -15.16
C ASP A 34 8.84 11.59 -15.92
N PRO A 35 10.03 11.58 -15.29
CA PRO A 35 11.26 11.13 -15.94
C PRO A 35 11.21 9.66 -16.37
N VAL A 36 10.59 8.79 -15.57
CA VAL A 36 10.45 7.35 -15.91
C VAL A 36 9.57 7.17 -17.14
N LEU A 37 8.43 7.88 -17.20
CA LEU A 37 7.53 7.85 -18.35
C LEU A 37 8.22 8.36 -19.61
N LEU A 38 8.95 9.49 -19.50
CA LEU A 38 9.74 10.04 -20.61
C LEU A 38 10.75 9.02 -21.13
N LEU A 39 11.53 8.38 -20.25
CA LEU A 39 12.55 7.43 -20.68
C LEU A 39 11.98 6.13 -21.25
N LEU A 40 10.80 5.70 -20.80
CA LEU A 40 10.07 4.57 -21.41
C LEU A 40 9.63 4.89 -22.85
N ASP A 41 9.16 6.11 -23.09
CA ASP A 41 8.82 6.58 -24.44
C ASP A 41 10.07 6.66 -25.32
N VAL A 42 11.17 7.26 -24.82
CA VAL A 42 12.45 7.33 -25.55
C VAL A 42 12.99 5.95 -25.87
N LEU A 43 12.95 5.01 -24.92
CA LEU A 43 13.39 3.63 -25.12
C LEU A 43 12.58 2.93 -26.22
N SER A 44 11.26 3.18 -26.24
CA SER A 44 10.34 2.56 -27.20
C SER A 44 10.50 3.08 -28.62
N GLU A 45 10.85 4.35 -28.79
CA GLU A 45 11.01 5.01 -30.08
C GLU A 45 12.45 4.89 -30.63
N SER A 46 13.47 4.73 -29.78
CA SER A 46 14.89 4.74 -30.19
C SER A 46 15.27 3.61 -31.16
N GLU A 47 15.64 3.95 -32.40
CA GLU A 47 16.09 2.99 -33.42
C GLU A 47 17.49 2.41 -33.17
N ALA A 48 18.42 3.24 -32.67
CA ALA A 48 19.79 2.81 -32.39
C ALA A 48 19.89 1.93 -31.13
N VAL A 49 20.67 0.85 -31.21
CA VAL A 49 20.89 -0.10 -30.10
C VAL A 49 21.60 0.60 -28.94
N GLU A 50 22.62 1.39 -29.26
CA GLU A 50 23.43 2.13 -28.29
C GLU A 50 22.58 3.14 -27.53
N ALA A 51 21.66 3.83 -28.23
CA ALA A 51 20.71 4.76 -27.61
C ALA A 51 19.76 4.05 -26.64
N ARG A 52 19.25 2.88 -27.02
CA ARG A 52 18.40 2.07 -26.13
C ARG A 52 19.16 1.60 -24.91
N HIS A 53 20.40 1.15 -25.08
CA HIS A 53 21.22 0.69 -23.97
C HIS A 53 21.54 1.83 -22.98
N GLU A 54 21.97 3.01 -23.47
CA GLU A 54 22.19 4.19 -22.61
C GLU A 54 20.89 4.62 -21.89
N THR A 55 19.76 4.60 -22.60
CA THR A 55 18.44 4.93 -22.02
C THR A 55 18.02 3.94 -20.95
N LEU A 56 18.19 2.63 -21.19
CA LEU A 56 17.82 1.56 -20.26
C LEU A 56 18.62 1.65 -18.97
N GLN A 57 19.91 1.98 -19.04
CA GLN A 57 20.75 2.16 -17.86
C GLN A 57 20.25 3.30 -16.96
N VAL A 58 19.93 4.45 -17.55
CA VAL A 58 19.41 5.60 -16.81
C VAL A 58 18.02 5.30 -16.26
N LEU A 59 17.13 4.74 -17.09
CA LEU A 59 15.80 4.31 -16.69
C LEU A 59 15.85 3.39 -15.48
N THR A 60 16.79 2.44 -15.44
CA THR A 60 16.95 1.51 -14.31
C THR A 60 17.28 2.24 -13.01
N ARG A 61 18.16 3.24 -13.05
CA ARG A 61 18.47 4.06 -11.88
C ARG A 61 17.27 4.89 -11.43
N LEU A 62 16.59 5.54 -12.37
CA LEU A 62 15.43 6.37 -12.05
C LEU A 62 14.25 5.54 -11.52
N PHE A 63 14.05 4.34 -12.08
CA PHE A 63 13.00 3.43 -11.66
C PHE A 63 13.24 2.92 -10.23
N ALA A 64 14.48 2.58 -9.89
CA ALA A 64 14.84 2.13 -8.53
C ALA A 64 14.47 3.19 -7.48
N VAL A 65 14.72 4.47 -7.76
CA VAL A 65 14.29 5.59 -6.90
C VAL A 65 12.77 5.66 -6.79
N CYS A 66 12.04 5.56 -7.91
CA CYS A 66 10.58 5.59 -7.91
C CYS A 66 9.96 4.41 -7.15
N SER A 67 10.64 3.26 -7.17
CA SER A 67 10.13 2.02 -6.58
C SER A 67 9.88 2.12 -5.07
N ALA A 68 10.64 2.96 -4.37
CA ALA A 68 10.44 3.26 -2.96
C ALA A 68 9.07 3.90 -2.67
N HIS A 69 8.43 4.49 -3.68
CA HIS A 69 7.19 5.24 -3.56
C HIS A 69 5.99 4.60 -4.27
N PHE A 70 6.14 3.44 -4.93
CA PHE A 70 5.03 2.80 -5.65
C PHE A 70 3.84 2.40 -4.76
N HIS A 71 4.05 2.30 -3.45
CA HIS A 71 2.97 2.09 -2.48
C HIS A 71 1.97 3.27 -2.44
N ASP A 72 2.36 4.47 -2.86
CA ASP A 72 1.47 5.61 -3.04
C ASP A 72 0.70 5.51 -4.35
N VAL A 73 -0.42 4.79 -4.31
CA VAL A 73 -1.28 4.55 -5.48
C VAL A 73 -1.73 5.87 -6.14
N GLN A 74 -1.96 6.93 -5.36
CA GLN A 74 -2.47 8.19 -5.90
C GLN A 74 -1.39 8.94 -6.71
N ALA A 75 -0.15 8.94 -6.23
CA ALA A 75 0.96 9.57 -6.92
C ALA A 75 1.17 9.02 -8.34
N PHE A 76 0.96 7.71 -8.53
CA PHE A 76 1.24 7.01 -9.80
C PHE A 76 0.00 6.73 -10.66
N GLN A 77 -1.18 7.24 -10.29
CA GLN A 77 -2.39 7.10 -11.11
C GLN A 77 -2.28 7.84 -12.45
N GLU A 78 -3.03 7.35 -13.44
CA GLU A 78 -3.26 8.06 -14.71
C GLU A 78 -3.92 9.44 -14.48
N ALA A 79 -3.39 10.45 -15.15
CA ALA A 79 -3.97 11.79 -15.14
C ALA A 79 -5.38 11.78 -15.75
N ALA A 80 -6.24 12.69 -15.28
CA ALA A 80 -7.54 12.89 -15.92
C ALA A 80 -7.29 13.49 -17.29
N THR A 81 -7.55 12.76 -18.37
CA THR A 81 -7.61 13.38 -19.70
C THR A 81 -8.74 14.40 -19.69
N ALA A 82 -8.41 15.66 -19.94
CA ALA A 82 -9.35 16.80 -19.97
C ALA A 82 -10.37 16.75 -21.12
N GLN A 83 -10.56 15.60 -21.77
CA GLN A 83 -11.52 15.37 -22.85
C GLN A 83 -12.54 14.32 -22.39
N GLY A 84 -13.50 14.77 -21.60
CA GLY A 84 -14.64 13.98 -21.14
C GLY A 84 -15.60 14.91 -20.44
N GLY A 85 -16.57 15.41 -21.20
CA GLY A 85 -17.49 16.45 -20.81
C GLY A 85 -18.23 16.20 -19.49
N GLU A 86 -18.65 17.31 -18.91
CA GLU A 86 -19.37 17.47 -17.65
C GLU A 86 -20.51 16.46 -17.48
N THR A 87 -20.24 15.41 -16.71
CA THR A 87 -21.24 14.76 -15.85
C THR A 87 -20.52 14.33 -14.58
N ARG A 88 -20.74 15.08 -13.50
CA ARG A 88 -20.36 14.72 -12.13
C ARG A 88 -21.26 13.57 -11.66
N ASP A 89 -21.04 12.38 -12.19
CA ASP A 89 -21.60 11.15 -11.65
C ASP A 89 -20.51 10.27 -11.05
N GLN A 90 -20.88 9.60 -9.96
CA GLN A 90 -20.07 8.91 -8.97
C GLN A 90 -19.39 7.63 -9.47
N HIS A 91 -18.76 7.68 -10.63
CA HIS A 91 -17.84 6.66 -11.11
C HIS A 91 -16.47 7.27 -11.33
N SER A 92 -15.67 7.34 -10.25
CA SER A 92 -14.22 7.27 -10.37
C SER A 92 -13.88 5.90 -10.98
N ALA A 93 -14.06 5.78 -12.30
CA ALA A 93 -13.73 4.59 -13.05
C ALA A 93 -12.24 4.35 -12.87
N ARG A 94 -11.95 3.31 -12.07
CA ARG A 94 -10.69 2.58 -11.86
C ARG A 94 -9.56 3.02 -12.81
N ARG A 95 -8.77 4.02 -12.41
CA ARG A 95 -7.55 4.41 -13.14
C ARG A 95 -6.40 3.49 -12.72
N GLY A 96 -5.66 3.00 -13.71
CA GLY A 96 -4.47 2.19 -13.49
C GLY A 96 -3.26 3.03 -13.08
N ASN A 97 -2.17 2.33 -12.80
CA ASN A 97 -0.84 2.91 -12.61
C ASN A 97 -0.27 3.32 -13.98
N ALA A 98 0.06 4.61 -14.12
CA ALA A 98 0.58 5.17 -15.37
C ALA A 98 1.92 4.54 -15.79
N VAL A 99 2.79 4.20 -14.83
CA VAL A 99 4.09 3.58 -15.09
C VAL A 99 3.90 2.14 -15.57
N LEU A 100 3.01 1.37 -14.95
CA LEU A 100 2.69 0.02 -15.42
C LEU A 100 2.19 0.04 -16.86
N LYS A 101 1.25 0.95 -17.17
CA LYS A 101 0.73 1.10 -18.53
C LYS A 101 1.83 1.42 -19.54
N ALA A 102 2.75 2.34 -19.19
CA ALA A 102 3.89 2.69 -20.04
C ALA A 102 4.88 1.53 -20.20
N LEU A 103 5.17 0.76 -19.15
CA LEU A 103 5.99 -0.45 -19.21
C LEU A 103 5.40 -1.48 -20.18
N LEU A 104 4.11 -1.77 -20.07
CA LEU A 104 3.41 -2.71 -20.95
C LEU A 104 3.36 -2.22 -22.40
N ALA A 105 3.20 -0.90 -22.62
CA ALA A 105 3.29 -0.30 -23.95
C ALA A 105 4.70 -0.46 -24.54
N SER A 106 5.73 -0.19 -23.74
CA SER A 106 7.14 -0.30 -24.14
C SER A 106 7.54 -1.74 -24.48
N LEU A 107 7.11 -2.70 -23.66
CA LEU A 107 7.29 -4.14 -23.93
C LEU A 107 6.66 -4.56 -25.27
N ASN A 108 5.47 -4.02 -25.58
CA ASN A 108 4.82 -4.27 -26.86
C ASN A 108 5.56 -3.63 -28.03
N ALA A 109 6.09 -2.42 -27.88
CA ALA A 109 6.86 -1.73 -28.90
C ALA A 109 8.17 -2.49 -29.20
N LEU A 110 8.93 -2.84 -28.16
CA LEU A 110 10.19 -3.58 -28.30
C LEU A 110 9.99 -4.98 -28.90
N SER A 111 8.90 -5.67 -28.55
CA SER A 111 8.59 -7.01 -29.11
C SER A 111 8.15 -6.98 -30.58
N ARG A 112 7.92 -5.80 -31.18
CA ARG A 112 7.61 -5.66 -32.61
C ARG A 112 8.85 -5.40 -33.46
N ARG A 113 10.00 -5.15 -32.85
CA ARG A 113 11.25 -4.86 -33.55
C ARG A 113 11.90 -6.15 -34.06
N ASP A 114 12.72 -6.00 -35.10
CA ASP A 114 13.51 -7.07 -35.69
C ASP A 114 14.94 -6.54 -35.95
N PRO A 115 15.97 -7.02 -35.24
CA PRO A 115 15.92 -8.01 -34.16
C PRO A 115 15.27 -7.44 -32.89
N VAL A 116 14.72 -8.34 -32.06
CA VAL A 116 14.19 -7.98 -30.73
C VAL A 116 15.35 -7.68 -29.77
N ASP A 117 15.18 -6.63 -28.97
CA ASP A 117 16.12 -6.25 -27.91
C ASP A 117 15.82 -7.05 -26.62
N ASP A 118 16.41 -8.25 -26.52
CA ASP A 118 16.13 -9.17 -25.41
C ASP A 118 16.53 -8.60 -24.05
N GLU A 119 17.64 -7.86 -23.96
CA GLU A 119 18.11 -7.22 -22.71
C GLU A 119 17.08 -6.21 -22.20
N ALA A 120 16.61 -5.32 -23.09
CA ALA A 120 15.61 -4.33 -22.73
C ALA A 120 14.29 -5.01 -22.34
N VAL A 121 13.84 -6.02 -23.09
CA VAL A 121 12.60 -6.75 -22.76
C VAL A 121 12.69 -7.41 -21.39
N HIS A 122 13.79 -8.12 -21.08
CA HIS A 122 13.97 -8.76 -19.78
C HIS A 122 13.98 -7.74 -18.63
N THR A 123 14.69 -6.64 -18.81
CA THR A 123 14.78 -5.57 -17.80
C THR A 123 13.43 -4.95 -17.51
N LEU A 124 12.64 -4.65 -18.55
CA LEU A 124 11.29 -4.10 -18.37
C LEU A 124 10.31 -5.09 -17.73
N VAL A 125 10.48 -6.40 -17.94
CA VAL A 125 9.68 -7.43 -17.26
C VAL A 125 10.01 -7.48 -15.76
N GLU A 126 11.29 -7.41 -15.37
CA GLU A 126 11.66 -7.33 -13.95
C GLU A 126 11.15 -6.03 -13.30
N MET A 127 11.23 -4.88 -13.99
CA MET A 127 10.60 -3.64 -13.50
C MET A 127 9.09 -3.78 -13.31
N THR A 128 8.41 -4.44 -14.25
CA THR A 128 6.97 -4.73 -14.15
C THR A 128 6.69 -5.60 -12.93
N ARG A 129 7.53 -6.61 -12.69
CA ARG A 129 7.45 -7.49 -11.52
C ARG A 129 7.58 -6.71 -10.22
N ASP A 130 8.60 -5.85 -10.11
CA ASP A 130 8.86 -5.03 -8.93
C ASP A 130 7.68 -4.09 -8.63
N LEU A 131 7.12 -3.47 -9.67
CA LEU A 131 5.91 -2.65 -9.52
C LEU A 131 4.74 -3.48 -9.01
N CYS A 132 4.48 -4.64 -9.61
CA CYS A 132 3.42 -5.55 -9.19
C CYS A 132 3.58 -6.01 -7.73
N LEU A 133 4.83 -6.18 -7.27
CA LEU A 133 5.18 -6.53 -5.90
C LEU A 133 4.98 -5.40 -4.90
N GLN A 134 4.84 -4.14 -5.32
CA GLN A 134 4.55 -3.01 -4.44
C GLN A 134 3.08 -2.56 -4.47
N SER A 135 2.48 -2.49 -5.66
CA SER A 135 1.16 -1.87 -5.84
C SER A 135 0.44 -2.43 -7.06
N MET A 136 -0.79 -2.90 -6.84
CA MET A 136 -1.67 -3.45 -7.87
C MET A 136 -3.11 -3.14 -7.51
N ASN A 137 -3.82 -2.46 -8.41
CA ASN A 137 -5.25 -2.26 -8.32
C ASN A 137 -6.00 -3.11 -9.37
N ALA A 138 -7.33 -3.07 -9.35
CA ALA A 138 -8.14 -3.87 -10.28
C ALA A 138 -7.93 -3.50 -11.77
N ALA A 139 -7.64 -2.22 -12.07
CA ALA A 139 -7.34 -1.80 -13.45
C ALA A 139 -5.96 -2.31 -13.91
N ASP A 140 -4.97 -2.36 -13.00
CA ASP A 140 -3.64 -2.89 -13.28
C ASP A 140 -3.70 -4.39 -13.64
N VAL A 141 -4.50 -5.16 -12.90
CA VAL A 141 -4.76 -6.58 -13.19
C VAL A 141 -5.37 -6.74 -14.59
N VAL A 142 -6.37 -5.90 -14.93
CA VAL A 142 -6.99 -5.93 -16.26
C VAL A 142 -5.97 -5.59 -17.37
N ALA A 143 -5.14 -4.57 -17.17
CA ALA A 143 -4.10 -4.19 -18.13
C ALA A 143 -3.08 -5.32 -18.38
N LEU A 144 -2.69 -6.03 -17.32
CA LEU A 144 -1.84 -7.21 -17.39
C LEU A 144 -2.49 -8.37 -18.17
N PHE A 145 -3.79 -8.62 -17.96
CA PHE A 145 -4.54 -9.61 -18.74
C PHE A 145 -4.67 -9.21 -20.20
N ASP A 146 -4.96 -7.95 -20.48
CA ASP A 146 -5.04 -7.43 -21.86
C ASP A 146 -3.68 -7.52 -22.57
N PHE A 147 -2.58 -7.25 -21.86
CA PHE A 147 -1.25 -7.46 -22.41
C PHE A 147 -0.99 -8.94 -22.74
N LEU A 148 -1.40 -9.88 -21.88
CA LEU A 148 -1.25 -11.31 -22.19
C LEU A 148 -2.11 -11.74 -23.39
N ARG A 149 -3.29 -11.14 -23.55
CA ARG A 149 -4.21 -11.43 -24.66
C ARG A 149 -3.71 -10.87 -25.99
N LEU A 150 -3.18 -9.64 -25.99
CA LEU A 150 -2.87 -8.88 -27.21
C LEU A 150 -1.36 -8.79 -27.52
N GLY A 151 -0.52 -9.07 -26.53
CA GLY A 151 0.93 -8.90 -26.62
C GLY A 151 1.61 -9.93 -27.51
N ARG A 152 2.85 -9.63 -27.89
CA ARG A 152 3.67 -10.48 -28.78
C ARG A 152 4.81 -11.17 -28.02
N PRO A 153 5.25 -12.36 -28.46
CA PRO A 153 6.53 -12.93 -28.03
C PRO A 153 7.71 -12.00 -28.42
N PRO A 154 8.81 -11.95 -27.65
CA PRO A 154 9.06 -12.73 -26.43
C PRO A 154 8.41 -12.15 -25.17
N ALA A 155 8.09 -10.85 -25.11
CA ALA A 155 7.59 -10.21 -23.89
C ALA A 155 6.32 -10.86 -23.32
N ARG A 156 5.37 -11.26 -24.16
CA ARG A 156 4.16 -11.98 -23.69
C ARG A 156 4.51 -13.22 -22.88
N ARG A 157 5.51 -14.00 -23.32
CA ARG A 157 5.93 -15.23 -22.62
C ARG A 157 6.57 -14.90 -21.28
N LEU A 158 7.44 -13.89 -21.24
CA LEU A 158 8.13 -13.46 -20.03
C LEU A 158 7.16 -12.86 -19.01
N VAL A 159 6.21 -12.03 -19.44
CA VAL A 159 5.14 -11.52 -18.56
C VAL A 159 4.25 -12.64 -18.03
N LEU A 160 3.92 -13.65 -18.85
CA LEU A 160 3.16 -14.82 -18.39
C LEU A 160 3.95 -15.60 -17.32
N GLN A 161 5.24 -15.83 -17.54
CA GLN A 161 6.11 -16.51 -16.59
C GLN A 161 6.29 -15.70 -15.30
N MET A 162 6.43 -14.39 -15.40
CA MET A 162 6.46 -13.47 -14.26
C MET A 162 5.15 -13.55 -13.47
N GLN A 163 3.98 -13.47 -14.11
CA GLN A 163 2.68 -13.59 -13.43
C GLN A 163 2.52 -14.95 -12.77
N LYS A 164 2.88 -16.04 -13.47
CA LYS A 164 2.88 -17.38 -12.89
C LYS A 164 3.75 -17.42 -11.63
N SER A 165 4.96 -16.88 -11.70
CA SER A 165 5.87 -16.81 -10.56
C SER A 165 5.28 -15.99 -9.41
N LEU A 166 4.67 -14.84 -9.67
CA LEU A 166 4.02 -14.01 -8.66
C LEU A 166 2.82 -14.71 -8.00
N MET A 167 2.08 -15.55 -8.73
CA MET A 167 0.96 -16.34 -8.21
C MET A 167 1.42 -17.59 -7.43
N GLU A 168 2.55 -18.18 -7.83
CA GLU A 168 3.16 -19.34 -7.17
C GLU A 168 4.04 -18.96 -5.98
N MET A 169 4.40 -17.68 -5.85
CA MET A 169 5.03 -17.18 -4.64
C MET A 169 4.07 -17.38 -3.48
N ASP A 170 4.42 -18.28 -2.56
CA ASP A 170 3.87 -18.32 -1.20
C ASP A 170 3.89 -16.89 -0.70
N THR A 171 2.70 -16.30 -0.56
CA THR A 171 2.49 -14.85 -0.47
C THR A 171 3.47 -14.22 0.52
N LEU A 172 4.54 -13.60 -0.01
CA LEU A 172 5.49 -12.85 0.80
C LEU A 172 4.67 -11.81 1.56
N PRO A 173 4.61 -11.87 2.89
CA PRO A 173 3.72 -11.00 3.63
C PRO A 173 4.18 -9.56 3.49
N ARG A 174 3.40 -8.76 2.75
CA ARG A 174 3.62 -7.32 2.62
C ARG A 174 3.47 -6.70 4.02
N ALA A 175 4.62 -6.38 4.62
CA ALA A 175 4.81 -5.77 5.94
C ALA A 175 4.50 -6.67 7.17
N ILE A 176 5.24 -7.78 7.34
CA ILE A 176 5.36 -8.43 8.66
C ILE A 176 6.32 -7.65 9.55
N PHE A 177 5.84 -7.29 10.73
CA PHE A 177 6.66 -6.77 11.81
C PHE A 177 6.72 -7.80 12.93
N THR A 178 7.92 -8.28 13.24
CA THR A 178 8.14 -9.17 14.39
C THR A 178 8.42 -8.33 15.62
N MET A 179 7.50 -8.34 16.58
CA MET A 179 7.61 -7.54 17.81
C MET A 179 8.10 -8.43 18.96
N ARG A 180 9.31 -8.17 19.47
CA ARG A 180 9.92 -8.93 20.57
C ARG A 180 10.33 -8.00 21.72
N GLY A 181 9.81 -8.26 22.91
CA GLY A 181 10.12 -7.49 24.12
C GLY A 181 8.96 -6.60 24.60
N PRO A 182 9.07 -6.03 25.82
CA PRO A 182 7.97 -5.31 26.48
C PRO A 182 7.66 -3.94 25.86
N SER A 183 8.58 -3.37 25.08
CA SER A 183 8.45 -2.06 24.43
C SER A 183 8.57 -2.15 22.91
N ALA A 184 8.38 -3.34 22.34
CA ALA A 184 8.39 -3.52 20.90
C ALA A 184 7.03 -3.23 20.31
N GLY A 185 7.00 -2.39 19.27
CA GLY A 185 5.85 -2.14 18.44
C GLY A 185 6.06 -0.90 17.58
N LEU A 186 5.03 -0.51 16.86
CA LEU A 186 5.08 0.60 15.91
C LEU A 186 4.40 1.81 16.50
N THR A 187 5.01 2.98 16.34
CA THR A 187 4.35 4.27 16.53
C THR A 187 4.05 4.82 15.15
N VAL A 188 2.77 4.94 14.83
CA VAL A 188 2.28 5.45 13.56
C VAL A 188 2.06 6.95 13.71
N PRO A 189 2.72 7.79 12.89
CA PRO A 189 2.47 9.23 12.86
C PRO A 189 1.00 9.54 12.62
N ALA A 190 0.45 10.53 13.29
CA ALA A 190 -0.97 10.88 13.23
C ALA A 190 -1.28 11.92 12.14
N ASP A 191 -0.39 12.03 11.17
CA ASP A 191 -0.24 13.16 10.26
C ASP A 191 -1.35 13.21 9.20
N GLN A 192 -2.07 12.08 9.03
CA GLN A 192 -3.19 12.00 8.11
C GLN A 192 -4.52 12.31 8.79
N PRO A 193 -5.31 13.26 8.25
CA PRO A 193 -6.64 13.54 8.77
C PRO A 193 -7.57 12.35 8.57
N LEU A 194 -8.06 11.75 9.67
CA LEU A 194 -9.17 10.80 9.60
C LEU A 194 -10.42 11.51 9.07
N PHE A 195 -10.86 11.16 7.87
CA PHE A 195 -11.88 11.87 7.09
C PHE A 195 -13.32 11.63 7.54
N THR A 196 -13.56 10.79 8.56
CA THR A 196 -14.92 10.38 8.93
C THR A 196 -15.17 10.31 10.42
N LYS A 197 -16.34 10.83 10.82
CA LYS A 197 -16.92 10.70 12.17
C LYS A 197 -17.83 9.47 12.32
N ARG A 198 -17.96 8.66 11.26
CA ARG A 198 -18.94 7.57 11.17
C ARG A 198 -18.43 6.25 11.75
N GLY A 199 -17.15 6.12 12.00
CA GLY A 199 -16.57 4.89 12.52
C GLY A 199 -15.10 4.74 12.20
N TYR A 200 -14.55 3.61 12.61
CA TYR A 200 -13.25 3.14 12.17
C TYR A 200 -13.25 1.62 12.06
N SER A 201 -12.34 1.11 11.25
CA SER A 201 -11.99 -0.30 11.20
C SER A 201 -10.49 -0.43 11.39
N CYS A 202 -10.07 -1.35 12.24
CA CYS A 202 -8.66 -1.71 12.40
C CYS A 202 -8.49 -3.19 12.09
N SER A 203 -7.67 -3.51 11.10
CA SER A 203 -7.46 -4.87 10.60
C SER A 203 -5.98 -5.19 10.45
N PHE A 204 -5.59 -6.37 10.89
CA PHE A 204 -4.21 -6.86 10.77
C PHE A 204 -4.17 -8.39 10.87
N GLY A 205 -3.14 -8.99 10.27
CA GLY A 205 -2.79 -10.40 10.49
C GLY A 205 -1.99 -10.54 11.79
N VAL A 206 -2.33 -11.52 12.62
CA VAL A 206 -1.62 -11.83 13.86
C VAL A 206 -1.16 -13.28 13.84
N CYS A 207 0.11 -13.49 14.19
CA CYS A 207 0.68 -14.77 14.57
C CYS A 207 1.48 -14.56 15.85
N LEU A 208 1.32 -15.47 16.81
CA LEU A 208 1.86 -15.36 18.17
C LEU A 208 2.99 -16.36 18.37
N ASP A 209 4.21 -15.83 18.52
CA ASP A 209 5.42 -16.60 18.86
C ASP A 209 5.58 -16.81 20.39
N SER A 210 4.55 -16.50 21.19
CA SER A 210 4.66 -16.45 22.65
C SER A 210 3.34 -16.76 23.36
N LYS A 211 3.42 -17.56 24.42
CA LYS A 211 2.29 -17.91 25.33
C LYS A 211 1.96 -16.82 26.37
N LYS A 212 2.57 -15.63 26.30
CA LYS A 212 2.30 -14.53 27.22
C LYS A 212 0.82 -14.19 27.27
N THR A 213 0.26 -14.14 28.48
CA THR A 213 -1.18 -13.95 28.69
C THR A 213 -1.68 -12.59 28.18
N ALA A 214 -0.92 -11.51 28.34
CA ALA A 214 -1.33 -10.18 27.91
C ALA A 214 -0.48 -9.62 26.76
N MET A 215 -1.12 -9.18 25.67
CA MET A 215 -0.47 -8.59 24.50
C MET A 215 -1.29 -7.43 23.92
N ALA A 216 -0.68 -6.26 23.82
CA ALA A 216 -1.31 -5.11 23.18
C ALA A 216 -1.37 -5.31 21.66
N LEU A 217 -2.53 -5.05 21.06
CA LEU A 217 -2.70 -5.12 19.60
C LEU A 217 -2.58 -3.74 18.99
N PHE A 218 -3.39 -2.79 19.47
CA PHE A 218 -3.28 -1.38 19.09
C PHE A 218 -3.75 -0.45 20.20
N SER A 219 -3.31 0.80 20.10
CA SER A 219 -3.78 1.91 20.94
C SER A 219 -3.80 3.19 20.12
N PHE A 220 -4.98 3.76 19.92
CA PHE A 220 -5.18 5.04 19.23
C PHE A 220 -5.64 6.07 20.24
N ARG A 221 -4.84 7.11 20.46
CA ARG A 221 -5.13 8.14 21.46
C ARG A 221 -5.06 9.55 20.89
N GLY A 222 -5.88 10.41 21.47
CA GLY A 222 -5.87 11.85 21.33
C GLY A 222 -4.96 12.53 22.36
N GLN A 223 -4.78 13.85 22.22
CA GLN A 223 -3.90 14.63 23.10
C GLN A 223 -4.33 14.56 24.57
N ASN A 224 -5.63 14.48 24.81
CA ASN A 224 -6.22 14.43 26.16
C ASN A 224 -6.35 13.00 26.71
N GLY A 225 -5.62 12.02 26.14
CA GLY A 225 -5.65 10.62 26.59
C GLY A 225 -6.91 9.83 26.19
N GLN A 226 -7.94 10.50 25.66
CA GLN A 226 -9.11 9.85 25.08
C GLN A 226 -8.74 8.98 23.88
N GLY A 227 -9.38 7.83 23.72
CA GLY A 227 -9.03 6.94 22.64
C GLY A 227 -9.62 5.55 22.78
N VAL A 228 -9.09 4.65 21.96
CA VAL A 228 -9.46 3.24 21.91
C VAL A 228 -8.21 2.37 21.90
N SER A 229 -8.28 1.20 22.53
CA SER A 229 -7.20 0.23 22.50
C SER A 229 -7.77 -1.18 22.52
N ALA A 230 -7.04 -2.11 21.90
CA ALA A 230 -7.34 -3.53 21.96
C ALA A 230 -6.12 -4.30 22.46
N MET A 231 -6.36 -5.32 23.27
CA MET A 231 -5.34 -6.25 23.75
C MET A 231 -5.91 -7.66 23.85
N LEU A 232 -5.07 -8.66 23.66
CA LEU A 232 -5.34 -10.02 24.12
C LEU A 232 -4.97 -10.07 25.60
N ASP A 233 -5.86 -10.56 26.45
CA ASP A 233 -5.64 -10.74 27.88
C ASP A 233 -6.19 -12.10 28.31
N GLY A 234 -5.29 -13.06 28.53
CA GLY A 234 -5.63 -14.46 28.68
C GLY A 234 -6.47 -14.96 27.50
N GLU A 235 -7.63 -15.51 27.79
CA GLU A 235 -8.55 -16.07 26.79
C GLU A 235 -9.49 -15.02 26.18
N MET A 236 -9.30 -13.74 26.50
CA MET A 236 -10.19 -12.66 26.10
C MET A 236 -9.51 -11.70 25.12
N LEU A 237 -10.28 -11.21 24.15
CA LEU A 237 -9.97 -9.99 23.43
C LEU A 237 -10.65 -8.84 24.17
N VAL A 238 -9.84 -7.94 24.73
CA VAL A 238 -10.30 -6.82 25.54
C VAL A 238 -10.19 -5.54 24.71
N ILE A 239 -11.33 -4.90 24.47
CA ILE A 239 -11.45 -3.63 23.77
C ILE A 239 -11.83 -2.57 24.80
N LYS A 240 -11.03 -1.50 24.86
CA LYS A 240 -11.16 -0.42 25.85
C LYS A 240 -11.34 0.91 25.14
N MET A 241 -12.25 1.73 25.65
CA MET A 241 -12.44 3.12 25.29
C MET A 241 -12.18 3.97 26.51
N SER A 242 -11.48 5.08 26.31
CA SER A 242 -11.30 6.13 27.31
C SER A 242 -11.86 7.43 26.75
N ALA A 243 -12.77 8.06 27.48
CA ALA A 243 -13.32 9.36 27.15
C ALA A 243 -12.41 10.49 27.67
N ALA A 244 -12.61 11.70 27.13
CA ALA A 244 -11.89 12.92 27.53
C ALA A 244 -11.97 13.20 29.05
N GLN A 245 -13.11 12.86 29.65
CA GLN A 245 -13.45 13.16 31.04
C GLN A 245 -13.10 11.99 31.98
N GLY A 246 -12.28 11.05 31.54
CA GLY A 246 -11.82 9.92 32.35
C GLY A 246 -12.79 8.73 32.45
N ALA A 247 -13.98 8.81 31.86
CA ALA A 247 -14.88 7.65 31.76
C ALA A 247 -14.24 6.54 30.91
N ILE A 248 -14.30 5.30 31.39
CA ILE A 248 -13.74 4.13 30.71
C ILE A 248 -14.87 3.16 30.42
N GLN A 249 -14.94 2.67 29.18
CA GLN A 249 -15.77 1.53 28.80
C GLN A 249 -14.87 0.39 28.34
N GLN A 250 -15.27 -0.84 28.67
CA GLN A 250 -14.55 -2.05 28.32
C GLN A 250 -15.54 -3.10 27.82
N VAL A 251 -15.17 -3.77 26.74
CA VAL A 251 -15.85 -4.95 26.23
C VAL A 251 -14.84 -6.09 26.20
N GLU A 252 -15.25 -7.23 26.73
CA GLU A 252 -14.49 -8.47 26.71
C GLU A 252 -15.17 -9.45 25.78
N VAL A 253 -14.41 -9.96 24.82
CA VAL A 253 -14.87 -10.93 23.83
C VAL A 253 -14.17 -12.25 24.11
N PRO A 254 -14.91 -13.35 24.38
CA PRO A 254 -14.32 -14.68 24.47
C PRO A 254 -13.54 -15.01 23.20
N PHE A 255 -12.26 -15.39 23.35
CA PHE A 255 -11.33 -15.45 22.23
C PHE A 255 -10.34 -16.64 22.32
N ALA A 256 -10.59 -17.60 23.22
CA ALA A 256 -9.72 -18.73 23.50
C ALA A 256 -9.34 -19.54 22.25
N GLU A 257 -10.33 -19.94 21.45
CA GLU A 257 -10.11 -20.74 20.24
C GLU A 257 -9.28 -19.98 19.19
N HIS A 258 -9.61 -18.70 18.97
CA HIS A 258 -8.91 -17.86 17.99
C HIS A 258 -7.47 -17.56 18.44
N ARG A 259 -7.26 -17.36 19.74
CA ARG A 259 -5.93 -17.21 20.32
C ARG A 259 -5.09 -18.48 20.13
N ALA A 260 -5.66 -19.65 20.41
CA ALA A 260 -4.97 -20.93 20.21
C ALA A 260 -4.60 -21.16 18.73
N ARG A 261 -5.41 -20.64 17.78
CA ARG A 261 -5.08 -20.63 16.35
C ARG A 261 -3.96 -19.64 16.03
N MET A 262 -3.99 -18.43 16.60
CA MET A 262 -2.93 -17.44 16.41
C MET A 262 -1.54 -17.94 16.85
N GLU A 263 -1.45 -18.90 17.77
CA GLU A 263 -0.19 -19.54 18.18
C GLU A 263 0.34 -20.57 17.16
N LYS A 264 -0.45 -20.95 16.16
CA LYS A 264 -0.12 -21.99 15.17
C LYS A 264 -0.06 -21.46 13.74
N GLU A 265 -0.91 -20.49 13.42
CA GLU A 265 -1.09 -19.95 12.08
C GLU A 265 -1.43 -18.45 12.11
N TRP A 266 -1.30 -17.81 10.97
CA TRP A 266 -1.75 -16.43 10.79
C TRP A 266 -3.28 -16.36 10.85
N VAL A 267 -3.77 -15.46 11.70
CA VAL A 267 -5.21 -15.18 11.82
C VAL A 267 -5.46 -13.72 11.50
N HIS A 268 -6.44 -13.46 10.64
CA HIS A 268 -6.83 -12.11 10.29
C HIS A 268 -7.87 -11.58 11.28
N LEU A 269 -7.51 -10.57 12.06
CA LEU A 269 -8.39 -9.90 13.02
C LEU A 269 -8.83 -8.56 12.45
N CYS A 270 -10.14 -8.28 12.52
CA CYS A 270 -10.69 -6.96 12.19
C CYS A 270 -11.68 -6.51 13.27
N ILE A 271 -11.47 -5.31 13.81
CA ILE A 271 -12.33 -4.68 14.79
C ILE A 271 -12.98 -3.46 14.13
N VAL A 272 -14.31 -3.42 14.12
CA VAL A 272 -15.11 -2.39 13.48
C VAL A 272 -15.97 -1.66 14.52
N HIS A 273 -15.78 -0.35 14.61
CA HIS A 273 -16.68 0.55 15.33
C HIS A 273 -17.47 1.38 14.33
N ALA A 274 -18.80 1.31 14.42
CA ALA A 274 -19.71 2.06 13.56
C ALA A 274 -20.64 2.93 14.40
N LYS A 275 -20.64 4.23 14.12
CA LYS A 275 -21.59 5.19 14.71
C LYS A 275 -22.95 5.00 14.08
N LYS A 276 -23.97 4.79 14.89
CA LYS A 276 -25.36 4.83 14.44
C LYS A 276 -26.01 6.10 14.99
N MET A 277 -26.57 6.93 14.11
CA MET A 277 -27.13 8.22 14.55
C MET A 277 -28.33 8.09 15.50
N VAL A 278 -29.06 6.96 15.45
CA VAL A 278 -30.29 6.73 16.21
C VAL A 278 -30.16 5.57 17.21
N PHE A 279 -29.07 4.78 17.13
CA PHE A 279 -28.85 3.60 17.97
C PHE A 279 -27.51 3.71 18.67
N LYS A 280 -27.30 2.90 19.72
CA LYS A 280 -25.98 2.80 20.35
C LYS A 280 -24.92 2.41 19.31
N ASP A 281 -23.72 2.97 19.48
CA ASP A 281 -22.57 2.67 18.64
C ASP A 281 -22.28 1.17 18.64
N LYS A 282 -22.05 0.60 17.46
CA LYS A 282 -21.88 -0.84 17.27
C LYS A 282 -20.40 -1.19 17.22
N LEU A 283 -20.03 -2.19 18.01
CA LEU A 283 -18.73 -2.87 17.95
C LEU A 283 -18.92 -4.26 17.33
N THR A 284 -18.18 -4.54 16.25
CA THR A 284 -18.15 -5.87 15.63
C THR A 284 -16.71 -6.36 15.56
N VAL A 285 -16.47 -7.62 15.92
CA VAL A 285 -15.17 -8.29 15.75
C VAL A 285 -15.31 -9.37 14.70
N TYR A 286 -14.38 -9.38 13.75
CA TYR A 286 -14.27 -10.39 12.71
C TYR A 286 -12.95 -11.13 12.83
N VAL A 287 -13.00 -12.45 12.64
CA VAL A 287 -11.85 -13.33 12.53
C VAL A 287 -11.95 -14.07 11.21
N ASP A 288 -10.92 -13.95 10.37
CA ASP A 288 -10.87 -14.54 9.02
C ASP A 288 -12.12 -14.23 8.18
N GLY A 289 -12.61 -12.99 8.30
CA GLY A 289 -13.80 -12.49 7.60
C GLY A 289 -15.15 -12.89 8.22
N LYS A 290 -15.18 -13.74 9.25
CA LYS A 290 -16.40 -14.15 9.94
C LYS A 290 -16.63 -13.31 11.19
N ALA A 291 -17.86 -12.82 11.40
CA ALA A 291 -18.21 -12.08 12.60
C ALA A 291 -18.26 -13.02 13.81
N VAL A 292 -17.42 -12.78 14.81
CA VAL A 292 -17.33 -13.59 16.05
C VAL A 292 -17.93 -12.86 17.26
N PHE A 293 -18.10 -11.54 17.15
CA PHE A 293 -18.76 -10.74 18.18
C PHE A 293 -19.52 -9.58 17.57
N ASN A 294 -20.69 -9.29 18.13
CA ASN A 294 -21.50 -8.11 17.85
C ASN A 294 -22.00 -7.54 19.17
N GLY A 295 -21.60 -6.32 19.52
CA GLY A 295 -22.00 -5.65 20.74
C GLY A 295 -22.11 -4.15 20.55
N ASN A 296 -22.26 -3.44 21.66
CA ASN A 296 -22.34 -1.98 21.67
C ASN A 296 -21.23 -1.41 22.55
N MET A 297 -20.52 -0.42 22.03
CA MET A 297 -19.46 0.28 22.75
C MET A 297 -19.32 1.68 22.17
N GLY A 298 -19.35 2.69 23.03
CA GLY A 298 -19.10 4.05 22.60
C GLY A 298 -17.65 4.22 22.17
N TYR A 299 -17.39 5.20 21.32
CA TYR A 299 -16.03 5.57 20.95
C TYR A 299 -15.85 7.08 20.79
N PRO A 300 -14.66 7.62 21.08
CA PRO A 300 -14.40 9.04 20.89
C PRO A 300 -14.47 9.39 19.40
N ASP A 301 -14.86 10.63 19.10
CA ASP A 301 -14.87 11.12 17.71
C ASP A 301 -13.44 10.95 17.10
N PRO A 302 -13.29 10.17 16.00
CA PRO A 302 -12.00 9.88 15.38
C PRO A 302 -11.17 11.10 15.05
N VAL A 303 -11.82 12.24 14.79
CA VAL A 303 -11.12 13.50 14.52
C VAL A 303 -10.21 13.92 15.68
N TYR A 304 -10.50 13.50 16.91
CA TYR A 304 -9.70 13.82 18.08
C TYR A 304 -8.71 12.71 18.50
N MET A 305 -8.63 11.59 17.77
CA MET A 305 -7.70 10.48 18.04
C MET A 305 -6.42 10.61 17.19
N LYS A 306 -5.78 11.79 17.24
CA LYS A 306 -4.68 12.18 16.34
C LYS A 306 -3.36 12.51 17.05
N SER A 307 -3.07 11.95 18.22
CA SER A 307 -1.80 12.28 18.92
C SER A 307 -0.79 11.14 18.86
N ARG A 308 -1.20 9.92 19.22
CA ARG A 308 -0.29 8.76 19.33
C ARG A 308 -1.05 7.49 18.98
N ASN A 309 -0.77 6.98 17.79
CA ASN A 309 -1.30 5.72 17.31
C ASN A 309 -0.21 4.67 17.38
N CYS A 310 -0.48 3.56 18.06
CA CYS A 310 0.49 2.51 18.28
C CYS A 310 -0.08 1.14 17.90
N ILE A 311 0.78 0.26 17.38
CA ILE A 311 0.50 -1.15 17.10
C ILE A 311 1.50 -1.99 17.90
N GLY A 312 1.02 -3.02 18.60
CA GLY A 312 1.86 -3.89 19.44
C GLY A 312 2.32 -3.30 20.79
N LEU A 313 2.13 -2.00 20.99
CA LEU A 313 2.57 -1.27 22.18
C LEU A 313 1.41 -0.92 23.10
N ARG A 314 1.63 -1.10 24.41
CA ARG A 314 0.74 -0.56 25.43
C ARG A 314 1.18 0.86 25.76
N ILE A 315 0.34 1.85 25.45
CA ILE A 315 0.55 3.22 25.95
C ILE A 315 0.19 3.22 27.44
N GLY A 316 1.20 3.22 28.31
CA GLY A 316 1.02 3.45 29.75
C GLY A 316 0.43 4.84 30.04
N LYS A 317 -0.09 5.06 31.24
CA LYS A 317 -0.26 6.44 31.73
C LYS A 317 1.14 7.04 31.76
N MET A 318 1.41 8.04 30.92
CA MET A 318 2.51 8.95 31.22
C MET A 318 2.08 9.70 32.49
N ILE A 319 2.93 9.62 33.50
CA ILE A 319 2.87 10.45 34.69
C ILE A 319 3.06 11.91 34.25
#